data_AF-A0AAV7JB20-F1
#
_entry.id   AF-A0AAV7JB20-F1
#
_cell.length_a   1.000
_cell.length_b   1.000
_cell.length_c   1.000
_cell.angle_alpha   90.00
_cell.angle_beta   90.00
_cell.angle_gamma   90.00
#
_symmetry.space_group_name_H-M   'P 1'
#
loop_
_entity.id
_entity.type
_entity.pdbx_description
1 polymer ?
#
loop_
_entity_poly.entity_id
_entity_poly.type
_entity_poly.pdbx_seq_one_letter_code
_entity_poly.pdbx_strand_id
1 'polypeptide(L)'
;MAEANPTNSNPEYFDDDISTAATIKKRATAATSFQDSHQVTERSADQPASDWVDEFEIDTTGKEIRLNLMEEVLLLGLKDREGYTSFWNDCISSGLRGCFIVELGLRGRVELEKATARKRGLTSRRVLVKNPAPTGEVLLDESLKLIKSSPLDTVQNWIELLSGETWNPLNLRFQIRNVRERIAKNLVDKGVLTTEKQNFFLFDMTTHPLTDSTAKQRVVKKIQESVLSKWVNDPTRMDKRVLSLIFLCHASDVLENAFSTLSDEDYELAMKRVKDLLNIEPDAESLKDTSLGSEVVWAVISAFLK
;
A
#
# COMPACT_ATOMS: atom_id res chain seq x y z
N MET A 1 16.73 -42.33 35.05
CA MET A 1 17.66 -43.26 35.73
C MET A 1 18.94 -43.25 34.92
N ALA A 2 20.09 -42.72 35.30
CA ALA A 2 20.64 -42.04 36.48
C ALA A 2 21.95 -41.35 35.96
N GLU A 3 22.22 -40.08 36.28
CA GLU A 3 23.31 -39.58 37.18
C GLU A 3 24.74 -40.01 36.76
N ALA A 4 25.81 -39.20 36.76
CA ALA A 4 26.12 -37.86 37.25
C ALA A 4 27.46 -37.36 36.63
N ASN A 5 27.71 -36.05 36.83
CA ASN A 5 28.86 -35.16 36.52
C ASN A 5 30.10 -35.48 37.45
N PRO A 6 31.22 -34.69 37.62
CA PRO A 6 31.70 -33.43 36.99
C PRO A 6 33.25 -33.20 36.87
N THR A 7 33.63 -31.99 36.42
CA THR A 7 34.78 -31.09 36.79
C THR A 7 36.25 -31.38 36.43
N ASN A 8 36.89 -30.44 35.71
CA ASN A 8 38.03 -29.52 36.07
C ASN A 8 38.66 -29.03 34.73
N SER A 9 39.25 -27.86 34.51
CA SER A 9 39.96 -26.88 35.34
C SER A 9 40.12 -25.55 34.57
N ASN A 10 40.30 -24.47 35.32
CA ASN A 10 40.42 -23.07 34.88
C ASN A 10 41.93 -22.68 34.64
N PRO A 11 42.35 -21.41 34.48
CA PRO A 11 42.79 -20.77 33.23
C PRO A 11 44.30 -20.36 33.21
N GLU A 12 44.81 -19.91 32.06
CA GLU A 12 46.12 -19.25 31.93
C GLU A 12 46.03 -17.73 31.69
N TYR A 13 47.05 -17.08 32.25
CA TYR A 13 47.30 -15.68 32.59
C TYR A 13 47.95 -14.91 31.43
N PHE A 14 47.77 -13.59 31.34
CA PHE A 14 48.86 -12.59 31.22
C PHE A 14 48.32 -11.14 31.14
N ASP A 15 48.82 -10.31 32.06
CA ASP A 15 48.70 -8.85 32.17
C ASP A 15 49.52 -8.09 31.10
N ASP A 16 49.12 -6.84 30.79
CA ASP A 16 49.98 -5.64 30.95
C ASP A 16 49.31 -4.36 30.38
N ASP A 17 48.79 -3.56 31.32
CA ASP A 17 49.08 -2.14 31.62
C ASP A 17 49.22 -0.99 30.57
N ILE A 18 48.93 0.21 31.11
CA ILE A 18 49.36 1.59 30.76
C ILE A 18 48.34 2.53 30.03
N SER A 19 47.58 3.31 30.82
CA SER A 19 47.60 4.80 31.00
C SER A 19 48.02 5.68 29.77
N THR A 20 47.47 6.86 29.42
CA THR A 20 47.18 8.07 30.20
C THR A 20 46.41 9.13 29.35
N ALA A 21 45.66 10.00 30.06
CA ALA A 21 45.08 11.34 29.75
C ALA A 21 45.93 12.29 28.85
N ALA A 22 45.52 13.48 28.35
CA ALA A 22 44.28 14.25 28.16
C ALA A 22 44.64 15.59 27.42
N THR A 23 43.61 16.35 27.01
CA THR A 23 43.55 17.85 26.97
C THR A 23 43.82 18.63 25.66
N ILE A 24 42.71 19.03 25.01
CA ILE A 24 42.24 20.38 24.59
C ILE A 24 43.25 21.54 24.41
N LYS A 25 43.18 22.25 23.26
CA LYS A 25 43.25 23.74 23.18
C LYS A 25 42.70 24.33 21.87
N LYS A 26 41.94 25.43 22.00
CA LYS A 26 41.34 26.30 20.96
C LYS A 26 42.25 27.49 20.60
N ARG A 27 42.14 28.00 19.35
CA ARG A 27 42.21 29.41 18.83
C ARG A 27 42.66 29.39 17.36
N ALA A 28 42.57 30.42 16.52
CA ALA A 28 41.64 31.51 16.21
C ALA A 28 42.29 32.31 15.04
N THR A 29 41.54 32.58 13.96
CA THR A 29 41.65 33.67 12.94
C THR A 29 42.97 34.42 12.67
N ALA A 30 43.33 34.53 11.38
CA ALA A 30 43.93 35.74 10.78
C ALA A 30 43.67 35.81 9.26
N ALA A 31 43.43 37.02 8.75
CA ALA A 31 43.14 37.35 7.35
C ALA A 31 44.35 37.97 6.66
N THR A 32 44.50 37.76 5.34
CA THR A 32 45.26 38.66 4.44
C THR A 32 44.80 38.48 2.99
N SER A 33 44.69 39.60 2.27
CA SER A 33 44.26 39.77 0.89
C SER A 33 45.46 39.90 -0.08
N PHE A 34 45.32 39.46 -1.34
CA PHE A 34 45.46 40.23 -2.61
C PHE A 34 45.79 39.35 -3.87
N GLN A 35 45.02 39.62 -4.93
CA GLN A 35 45.29 39.60 -6.40
C GLN A 35 45.53 38.30 -7.23
N ASP A 36 44.45 37.93 -7.94
CA ASP A 36 44.26 37.88 -9.41
C ASP A 36 45.25 37.13 -10.35
N SER A 37 44.77 36.05 -10.99
CA SER A 37 45.07 35.69 -12.39
C SER A 37 44.20 34.50 -12.87
N HIS A 38 43.58 34.67 -14.04
CA HIS A 38 42.82 33.67 -14.79
C HIS A 38 43.60 32.38 -15.12
N GLN A 39 42.99 31.21 -14.91
CA GLN A 39 43.11 30.07 -15.83
C GLN A 39 41.98 29.04 -15.65
N VAL A 40 41.62 28.45 -16.80
CA VAL A 40 40.50 27.54 -17.09
C VAL A 40 40.85 26.11 -16.72
N THR A 41 40.07 25.40 -15.89
CA THR A 41 39.65 23.99 -16.11
C THR A 41 38.67 23.50 -15.02
N GLU A 42 37.67 22.73 -15.47
CA GLU A 42 36.96 21.62 -14.81
C GLU A 42 36.60 21.72 -13.32
N ARG A 43 35.29 21.86 -13.04
CA ARG A 43 34.70 21.53 -11.74
C ARG A 43 33.69 20.40 -11.84
N SER A 44 34.10 19.30 -11.25
CA SER A 44 33.29 18.21 -10.73
C SER A 44 32.29 18.71 -9.68
N ALA A 45 31.13 18.05 -9.66
CA ALA A 45 30.25 17.75 -8.53
C ALA A 45 30.14 18.79 -7.40
N ASP A 46 29.08 19.60 -7.46
CA ASP A 46 28.25 19.91 -6.29
C ASP A 46 26.93 20.51 -6.81
N GLN A 47 25.92 19.65 -7.00
CA GLN A 47 24.53 20.10 -7.13
C GLN A 47 23.83 19.78 -5.80
N PRO A 48 23.26 20.79 -5.12
CA PRO A 48 22.48 20.56 -3.92
C PRO A 48 21.29 19.68 -4.27
N ALA A 49 21.00 18.70 -3.40
CA ALA A 49 19.85 17.82 -3.50
C ALA A 49 18.60 18.65 -3.77
N SER A 50 18.07 18.53 -4.99
CA SER A 50 16.79 19.13 -5.35
C SER A 50 15.72 18.40 -4.54
N ASP A 51 15.16 19.10 -3.55
CA ASP A 51 13.92 18.76 -2.88
C ASP A 51 12.86 18.46 -3.94
N TRP A 52 12.63 17.17 -4.19
CA TRP A 52 11.49 16.69 -4.96
C TRP A 52 10.26 16.83 -4.07
N VAL A 53 9.69 18.04 -4.09
CA VAL A 53 8.38 18.30 -3.53
C VAL A 53 7.36 17.60 -4.42
N ASP A 54 6.63 16.66 -3.83
CA ASP A 54 5.53 15.91 -4.43
C ASP A 54 4.62 16.83 -5.27
N GLU A 55 4.58 16.60 -6.58
CA GLU A 55 3.56 17.14 -7.48
C GLU A 55 2.34 16.20 -7.44
N PHE A 56 1.79 16.03 -6.23
CA PHE A 56 0.39 15.68 -6.05
C PHE A 56 -0.33 16.99 -5.83
N GLU A 57 -1.27 17.34 -6.69
CA GLU A 57 -2.15 18.49 -6.51
C GLU A 57 -2.68 18.54 -5.06
N ILE A 58 -2.08 19.41 -4.25
CA ILE A 58 -2.60 19.79 -2.95
C ILE A 58 -3.73 20.76 -3.27
N ASP A 59 -4.95 20.24 -3.38
CA ASP A 59 -6.12 21.06 -3.14
C ASP A 59 -6.05 21.51 -1.67
N THR A 60 -5.49 22.70 -1.50
CA THR A 60 -5.26 23.36 -0.20
C THR A 60 -6.52 24.06 0.30
N THR A 61 -7.71 23.48 0.08
CA THR A 61 -8.98 24.03 0.58
C THR A 61 -9.85 22.98 1.28
N GLY A 62 -9.50 22.68 2.53
CA GLY A 62 -10.38 22.02 3.50
C GLY A 62 -9.77 20.80 4.18
N LYS A 63 -10.19 20.50 5.41
CA LYS A 63 -9.88 19.26 6.15
C LYS A 63 -10.55 18.06 5.46
N GLU A 64 -10.19 17.77 4.22
CA GLU A 64 -10.79 16.67 3.50
C GLU A 64 -10.22 15.35 4.01
N ILE A 65 -11.10 14.49 4.54
CA ILE A 65 -10.72 13.17 5.04
C ILE A 65 -10.17 12.34 3.86
N ARG A 66 -8.89 11.97 3.94
CA ARG A 66 -8.20 11.15 2.95
C ARG A 66 -8.34 9.67 3.31
N LEU A 67 -8.94 8.90 2.41
CA LEU A 67 -9.11 7.46 2.53
C LEU A 67 -8.09 6.71 1.66
N ASN A 68 -7.54 5.60 2.16
CA ASN A 68 -6.74 4.67 1.37
C ASN A 68 -7.66 3.69 0.60
N LEU A 69 -7.10 2.87 -0.30
CA LEU A 69 -7.92 1.98 -1.14
C LEU A 69 -8.69 0.96 -0.32
N MET A 70 -8.08 0.41 0.74
CA MET A 70 -8.71 -0.57 1.62
C MET A 70 -9.95 -0.01 2.31
N GLU A 71 -9.86 1.24 2.77
CA GLU A 71 -10.94 1.98 3.41
C GLU A 71 -12.06 2.30 2.41
N GLU A 72 -11.74 2.73 1.19
CA GLU A 72 -12.73 2.99 0.14
C GLU A 72 -13.49 1.71 -0.25
N VAL A 73 -12.79 0.59 -0.45
CA VAL A 73 -13.39 -0.72 -0.76
C VAL A 73 -14.26 -1.22 0.40
N LEU A 74 -13.77 -1.15 1.65
CA LEU A 74 -14.55 -1.58 2.81
C LEU A 74 -15.82 -0.73 2.97
N LEU A 75 -15.72 0.59 2.77
CA LEU A 75 -16.83 1.52 2.92
C LEU A 75 -17.97 1.26 1.93
N LEU A 76 -17.65 0.79 0.73
CA LEU A 76 -18.64 0.37 -0.27
C LEU A 76 -19.34 -0.94 0.11
N GLY A 77 -18.64 -1.87 0.76
CA GLY A 77 -19.21 -3.12 1.27
C GLY A 77 -19.98 -3.00 2.58
N LEU A 78 -19.88 -1.85 3.27
CA LEU A 78 -20.47 -1.61 4.58
C LEU A 78 -21.98 -1.30 4.48
N LYS A 79 -22.76 -1.87 5.39
CA LYS A 79 -24.13 -1.40 5.66
C LYS A 79 -24.10 -0.20 6.60
N ASP A 80 -24.78 0.87 6.21
CA ASP A 80 -24.65 2.17 6.87
C ASP A 80 -25.08 2.17 8.35
N ARG A 81 -26.19 1.50 8.68
CA ARG A 81 -26.74 1.50 10.05
C ARG A 81 -26.14 0.42 10.92
N GLU A 82 -25.86 -0.72 10.34
CA GLU A 82 -25.40 -1.88 11.09
C GLU A 82 -23.90 -1.82 11.35
N GLY A 83 -23.14 -1.10 10.51
CA GLY A 83 -21.71 -0.89 10.72
C GLY A 83 -20.86 -2.15 10.51
N TYR A 84 -21.42 -3.14 9.81
CA TYR A 84 -20.70 -4.30 9.33
C TYR A 84 -20.86 -4.46 7.81
N THR A 85 -19.88 -5.12 7.20
CA THR A 85 -19.97 -5.51 5.79
C THR A 85 -21.08 -6.53 5.60
N SER A 86 -21.91 -6.38 4.56
CA SER A 86 -23.05 -7.27 4.28
C SER A 86 -22.65 -8.75 4.24
N PHE A 87 -21.46 -9.04 3.72
CA PHE A 87 -20.86 -10.36 3.75
C PHE A 87 -19.33 -10.22 3.70
N TRP A 88 -18.62 -10.69 4.72
CA TRP A 88 -17.16 -10.82 4.64
C TRP A 88 -16.83 -12.18 4.06
N ASN A 89 -16.42 -12.21 2.80
CA ASN A 89 -16.07 -13.43 2.05
C ASN A 89 -14.60 -13.42 1.61
N ASP A 90 -14.21 -14.48 0.92
CA ASP A 90 -12.84 -14.63 0.39
C ASP A 90 -12.54 -13.60 -0.71
N CYS A 91 -13.55 -13.14 -1.46
CA CYS A 91 -13.40 -12.09 -2.50
C CYS A 91 -12.98 -10.75 -1.89
N ILE A 92 -13.72 -10.22 -0.91
CA ILE A 92 -13.33 -8.97 -0.24
C ILE A 92 -12.04 -9.14 0.57
N SER A 93 -11.83 -10.32 1.16
CA SER A 93 -10.61 -10.66 1.87
C SER A 93 -9.38 -10.53 0.96
N SER A 94 -9.37 -11.20 -0.19
CA SER A 94 -8.28 -11.16 -1.18
C SER A 94 -8.16 -9.80 -1.86
N GLY A 95 -9.28 -9.17 -2.23
CA GLY A 95 -9.31 -7.83 -2.84
C GLY A 95 -8.66 -6.75 -1.96
N LEU A 96 -8.87 -6.81 -0.63
CA LEU A 96 -8.19 -5.91 0.31
C LEU A 96 -6.67 -6.14 0.38
N ARG A 97 -6.18 -7.37 0.15
CA ARG A 97 -4.73 -7.64 0.04
C ARG A 97 -4.17 -7.12 -1.28
N GLY A 98 -4.96 -7.19 -2.36
CA GLY A 98 -4.68 -6.47 -3.60
C GLY A 98 -4.50 -4.97 -3.39
N CYS A 99 -5.38 -4.36 -2.60
CA CYS A 99 -5.27 -2.95 -2.21
C CYS A 99 -3.94 -2.64 -1.49
N PHE A 100 -3.46 -3.51 -0.59
CA PHE A 100 -2.18 -3.29 0.09
C PHE A 100 -1.02 -3.15 -0.91
N ILE A 101 -0.94 -4.06 -1.88
CA ILE A 101 0.15 -4.09 -2.87
C ILE A 101 0.06 -2.87 -3.80
N VAL A 102 -1.14 -2.53 -4.27
CA VAL A 102 -1.37 -1.32 -5.08
C VAL A 102 -0.97 -0.06 -4.33
N GLU A 103 -1.46 0.10 -3.09
CA GLU A 103 -1.23 1.30 -2.29
C GLU A 103 0.27 1.47 -1.97
N LEU A 104 0.99 0.37 -1.69
CA LEU A 104 2.45 0.39 -1.56
C LEU A 104 3.16 0.77 -2.88
N GLY A 105 2.65 0.28 -4.03
CA GLY A 105 3.19 0.59 -5.36
C GLY A 105 3.03 2.06 -5.71
N LEU A 106 1.83 2.61 -5.53
CA LEU A 106 1.52 4.02 -5.78
C LEU A 106 2.30 4.96 -4.85
N ARG A 107 2.60 4.53 -3.62
CA ARG A 107 3.46 5.27 -2.68
C ARG A 107 4.97 5.06 -2.92
N GLY A 108 5.36 4.39 -4.00
CA GLY A 108 6.75 4.12 -4.35
C GLY A 108 7.52 3.26 -3.34
N ARG A 109 6.80 2.48 -2.51
CA ARG A 109 7.40 1.60 -1.50
C ARG A 109 7.83 0.27 -2.11
N VAL A 110 7.05 -0.24 -3.06
CA VAL A 110 7.36 -1.45 -3.81
C VAL A 110 7.37 -1.20 -5.30
N GLU A 111 8.13 -2.02 -6.03
CA GLU A 111 8.18 -2.03 -7.49
C GLU A 111 8.24 -3.48 -8.00
N LEU A 112 8.01 -3.68 -9.29
CA LEU A 112 8.05 -5.00 -9.90
C LEU A 112 9.45 -5.27 -10.49
N GLU A 113 10.02 -6.46 -10.26
CA GLU A 113 11.31 -6.91 -10.80
C GLU A 113 11.39 -6.59 -12.29
N LYS A 114 12.43 -5.90 -12.79
CA LYS A 114 12.50 -5.45 -14.19
C LYS A 114 12.23 -6.58 -15.19
N ALA A 115 11.50 -6.27 -16.26
CA ALA A 115 11.23 -7.24 -17.33
C ALA A 115 12.54 -7.76 -17.95
N THR A 116 12.60 -9.07 -18.15
CA THR A 116 13.72 -9.74 -18.84
C THR A 116 13.19 -10.58 -20.00
N ALA A 117 14.06 -11.00 -20.91
CA ALA A 117 13.68 -11.86 -22.04
C ALA A 117 12.96 -13.15 -21.61
N ARG A 118 13.26 -13.68 -20.41
CA ARG A 118 12.61 -14.88 -19.85
C ARG A 118 11.36 -14.57 -19.01
N LYS A 119 11.29 -13.38 -18.39
CA LYS A 119 10.18 -12.96 -17.51
C LYS A 119 9.62 -11.63 -17.99
N ARG A 120 8.89 -11.68 -19.10
CA ARG A 120 8.24 -10.50 -19.67
C ARG A 120 6.88 -10.22 -19.01
N GLY A 121 6.12 -11.27 -18.72
CA GLY A 121 4.75 -11.15 -18.20
C GLY A 121 4.71 -10.71 -16.73
N LEU A 122 3.76 -9.83 -16.41
CA LEU A 122 3.57 -9.22 -15.09
C LEU A 122 3.45 -10.25 -13.96
N THR A 123 2.68 -11.32 -14.17
CA THR A 123 2.44 -12.35 -13.14
C THR A 123 3.65 -13.21 -12.82
N SER A 124 4.66 -13.23 -13.70
CA SER A 124 5.91 -13.98 -13.49
C SER A 124 7.01 -13.18 -12.78
N ARG A 125 6.81 -11.86 -12.66
CA ARG A 125 7.75 -10.92 -12.06
C ARG A 125 7.47 -10.82 -10.56
N ARG A 126 8.54 -10.59 -9.79
CA ARG A 126 8.48 -10.57 -8.33
C ARG A 126 8.38 -9.15 -7.79
N VAL A 127 7.73 -8.98 -6.64
CA VAL A 127 7.63 -7.70 -5.94
C VAL A 127 8.94 -7.41 -5.19
N LEU A 128 9.48 -6.22 -5.39
CA LEU A 128 10.71 -5.72 -4.76
C LEU A 128 10.39 -4.55 -3.84
N VAL A 129 11.09 -4.43 -2.72
CA VAL A 129 11.02 -3.24 -1.86
C VAL A 129 11.95 -2.16 -2.43
N LYS A 130 11.37 -1.05 -2.88
CA LYS A 130 12.09 0.13 -3.38
C LYS A 130 12.45 1.10 -2.26
N ASN A 131 11.48 1.39 -1.38
CA ASN A 131 11.67 2.29 -0.25
C ASN A 131 11.04 1.65 1.01
N PRO A 132 11.83 1.30 2.04
CA PRO A 132 11.33 0.68 3.26
C PRO A 132 10.78 1.70 4.29
N ALA A 133 10.75 2.99 3.97
CA ALA A 133 10.24 4.01 4.87
C ALA A 133 8.76 3.74 5.22
N PRO A 134 8.36 3.90 6.49
CA PRO A 134 6.97 3.70 6.89
C PRO A 134 6.04 4.63 6.10
N THR A 135 4.83 4.14 5.87
CA THR A 135 3.72 4.85 5.24
C THR A 135 2.88 5.60 6.26
N GLY A 136 3.02 5.29 7.55
CA GLY A 136 2.18 5.80 8.62
C GLY A 136 0.89 4.99 8.81
N GLU A 137 0.65 3.97 7.99
CA GLU A 137 -0.51 3.09 8.09
C GLU A 137 -0.08 1.69 8.53
N VAL A 138 -0.63 1.24 9.66
CA VAL A 138 -0.17 0.01 10.33
C VAL A 138 -0.26 -1.22 9.42
N LEU A 139 -1.32 -1.36 8.63
CA LEU A 139 -1.52 -2.52 7.73
C LEU A 139 -0.53 -2.51 6.56
N LEU A 140 -0.25 -1.34 5.97
CA LEU A 140 0.72 -1.20 4.90
C LEU A 140 2.15 -1.41 5.41
N ASP A 141 2.46 -0.88 6.60
CA ASP A 141 3.80 -1.01 7.20
C ASP A 141 4.10 -2.45 7.62
N GLU A 142 3.10 -3.17 8.11
CA GLU A 142 3.20 -4.61 8.37
C GLU A 142 3.41 -5.40 7.08
N SER A 143 2.62 -5.13 6.04
CA SER A 143 2.78 -5.73 4.71
C SER A 143 4.18 -5.50 4.15
N LEU A 144 4.65 -4.25 4.20
CA LEU A 144 5.97 -3.84 3.72
C LEU A 144 7.11 -4.56 4.48
N LYS A 145 6.96 -4.73 5.80
CA LYS A 145 7.92 -5.48 6.63
C LYS A 145 7.98 -6.95 6.25
N LEU A 146 6.83 -7.58 5.98
CA LEU A 146 6.78 -8.98 5.52
C LEU A 146 7.44 -9.12 4.15
N ILE A 147 7.13 -8.25 3.19
CA ILE A 147 7.74 -8.27 1.84
C ILE A 147 9.26 -8.10 1.94
N LYS A 148 9.75 -7.20 2.80
CA LYS A 148 11.18 -6.95 2.98
C LYS A 148 11.95 -8.12 3.58
N SER A 149 11.33 -8.86 4.50
CA SER A 149 12.01 -9.90 5.30
C SER A 149 11.90 -11.31 4.72
N SER A 150 11.30 -11.44 3.53
CA SER A 150 10.96 -12.73 2.91
C SER A 150 11.68 -12.93 1.59
N PRO A 151 11.74 -14.18 1.09
CA PRO A 151 12.08 -14.42 -0.30
C PRO A 151 11.19 -13.62 -1.24
N LEU A 152 11.76 -13.22 -2.37
CA LEU A 152 11.03 -12.48 -3.40
C LEU A 152 10.00 -13.38 -4.07
N ASP A 153 8.75 -12.92 -4.11
CA ASP A 153 7.61 -13.64 -4.67
C ASP A 153 6.76 -12.77 -5.59
N THR A 154 5.88 -13.42 -6.37
CA THR A 154 4.97 -12.77 -7.32
C THR A 154 3.81 -12.07 -6.61
N VAL A 155 3.14 -11.14 -7.30
CA VAL A 155 1.97 -10.43 -6.77
C VAL A 155 0.88 -11.39 -6.31
N GLN A 156 0.55 -12.39 -7.13
CA GLN A 156 -0.47 -13.39 -6.81
C GLN A 156 -0.14 -14.13 -5.50
N ASN A 157 1.09 -14.65 -5.38
CA ASN A 157 1.50 -15.35 -4.17
C ASN A 157 1.50 -14.42 -2.94
N TRP A 158 1.88 -13.15 -3.08
CA TRP A 158 1.76 -12.18 -1.99
C TRP A 158 0.32 -11.98 -1.53
N ILE A 159 -0.65 -11.91 -2.45
CA ILE A 159 -2.07 -11.82 -2.10
C ILE A 159 -2.49 -13.05 -1.29
N GLU A 160 -2.18 -14.25 -1.77
CA GLU A 160 -2.50 -15.52 -1.08
C GLU A 160 -1.86 -15.62 0.31
N LEU A 161 -0.57 -15.26 0.42
CA LEU A 161 0.19 -15.27 1.67
C LEU A 161 -0.39 -14.30 2.71
N LEU A 162 -0.69 -13.06 2.29
CA LEU A 162 -1.24 -12.02 3.17
C LEU A 162 -2.71 -12.31 3.56
N SER A 163 -3.45 -13.03 2.72
CA SER A 163 -4.79 -13.55 3.03
C SER A 163 -4.75 -14.76 3.97
N GLY A 164 -3.67 -15.54 3.94
CA GLY A 164 -3.54 -16.80 4.66
C GLY A 164 -4.21 -17.97 3.93
N GLU A 165 -4.33 -17.88 2.61
CA GLU A 165 -4.91 -18.93 1.74
C GLU A 165 -3.88 -20.03 1.37
N THR A 166 -2.67 -19.92 1.90
CA THR A 166 -1.59 -20.90 1.70
C THR A 166 -1.78 -22.16 2.53
N TRP A 167 -1.54 -23.31 1.92
CA TRP A 167 -1.54 -24.61 2.60
C TRP A 167 -0.23 -24.93 3.34
N ASN A 168 0.82 -24.13 3.17
CA ASN A 168 2.10 -24.35 3.86
C ASN A 168 2.07 -23.75 5.27
N PRO A 169 2.18 -24.55 6.35
CA PRO A 169 2.12 -24.06 7.72
C PRO A 169 3.19 -23.03 8.06
N LEU A 170 4.38 -23.12 7.45
CA LEU A 170 5.44 -22.14 7.66
C LEU A 170 5.03 -20.78 7.12
N ASN A 171 4.27 -20.74 6.03
CA ASN A 171 3.86 -19.51 5.36
C ASN A 171 2.65 -18.83 6.02
N LEU A 172 1.93 -19.50 6.94
CA LEU A 172 0.84 -18.90 7.70
C LEU A 172 1.28 -17.68 8.54
N ARG A 173 2.58 -17.57 8.84
CA ARG A 173 3.15 -16.40 9.53
C ARG A 173 3.05 -15.09 8.72
N PHE A 174 2.82 -15.18 7.41
CA PHE A 174 2.66 -14.02 6.54
C PHE A 174 1.24 -13.44 6.54
N GLN A 175 0.28 -14.17 7.09
CA GLN A 175 -1.11 -13.72 7.11
C GLN A 175 -1.25 -12.46 7.96
N ILE A 176 -1.83 -11.41 7.36
CA ILE A 176 -2.26 -10.24 8.11
C ILE A 176 -3.64 -10.53 8.68
N ARG A 177 -3.74 -10.44 10.01
CA ARG A 177 -4.94 -10.76 10.78
C ARG A 177 -5.74 -9.53 11.15
N ASN A 178 -7.02 -9.75 11.43
CA ASN A 178 -7.97 -8.74 11.90
C ASN A 178 -8.03 -7.52 10.96
N VAL A 179 -7.89 -7.75 9.65
CA VAL A 179 -7.82 -6.68 8.64
C VAL A 179 -9.08 -5.82 8.70
N ARG A 180 -10.26 -6.46 8.77
CA ARG A 180 -11.55 -5.79 8.85
C ARG A 180 -11.63 -4.85 10.03
N GLU A 181 -11.34 -5.34 11.23
CA GLU A 181 -11.42 -4.60 12.49
C GLU A 181 -10.42 -3.44 12.51
N ARG A 182 -9.23 -3.65 11.95
CA ARG A 182 -8.19 -2.61 11.87
C ARG A 182 -8.54 -1.51 10.88
N ILE A 183 -9.12 -1.84 9.73
CA ILE A 183 -9.64 -0.82 8.79
C ILE A 183 -10.82 -0.07 9.42
N ALA A 184 -11.75 -0.77 10.06
CA ALA A 184 -12.88 -0.14 10.77
C ALA A 184 -12.38 0.84 11.84
N LYS A 185 -11.38 0.43 12.64
CA LYS A 185 -10.73 1.32 13.61
C LYS A 185 -10.15 2.57 12.94
N ASN A 186 -9.43 2.43 11.82
CA ASN A 186 -8.89 3.59 11.09
C ASN A 186 -10.00 4.54 10.61
N LEU A 187 -11.11 3.99 10.11
CA LEU A 187 -12.27 4.79 9.70
C LEU A 187 -12.95 5.49 10.88
N VAL A 188 -12.95 4.88 12.07
CA VAL A 188 -13.39 5.53 13.32
C VAL A 188 -12.44 6.66 13.71
N ASP A 189 -11.13 6.42 13.69
CA ASP A 189 -10.12 7.45 14.00
C ASP A 189 -10.19 8.64 13.03
N LYS A 190 -10.62 8.40 11.79
CA LYS A 190 -10.88 9.43 10.75
C LYS A 190 -12.25 10.10 10.87
N GLY A 191 -13.13 9.64 11.76
CA GLY A 191 -14.48 10.17 11.96
C GLY A 191 -15.50 9.77 10.89
N VAL A 192 -15.18 8.79 10.04
CA VAL A 192 -16.11 8.28 9.03
C VAL A 192 -17.11 7.31 9.66
N LEU A 193 -16.63 6.43 10.54
CA LEU A 193 -17.46 5.55 11.35
C LEU A 193 -17.46 6.05 12.80
N THR A 194 -18.46 5.62 13.57
CA THR A 194 -18.45 5.75 15.04
C THR A 194 -18.32 4.37 15.67
N THR A 195 -18.20 4.32 16.99
CA THR A 195 -18.29 3.06 17.75
C THR A 195 -19.54 3.10 18.60
N GLU A 196 -20.43 2.14 18.35
CA GLU A 196 -21.67 1.98 19.10
C GLU A 196 -21.70 0.61 19.78
N LYS A 197 -22.33 0.56 20.95
CA LYS A 197 -22.56 -0.67 21.68
C LYS A 197 -24.04 -1.02 21.54
N GLN A 198 -24.34 -2.03 20.74
CA GLN A 198 -25.68 -2.57 20.59
C GLN A 198 -25.92 -3.63 21.66
N ASN A 199 -26.91 -3.40 22.51
CA ASN A 199 -27.26 -4.32 23.60
C ASN A 199 -28.26 -5.35 23.07
N PHE A 200 -27.86 -6.63 23.05
CA PHE A 200 -28.76 -7.75 22.81
C PHE A 200 -29.19 -8.36 24.16
N PHE A 201 -30.25 -9.15 24.16
CA PHE A 201 -30.81 -9.73 25.38
C PHE A 201 -29.79 -10.55 26.20
N LEU A 202 -28.78 -11.16 25.56
CA LEU A 202 -27.80 -12.05 26.20
C LEU A 202 -26.35 -11.54 26.15
N PHE A 203 -26.05 -10.52 25.35
CA PHE A 203 -24.70 -10.02 25.16
C PHE A 203 -24.74 -8.62 24.54
N ASP A 204 -23.63 -7.93 24.61
CA ASP A 204 -23.48 -6.66 23.90
C ASP A 204 -22.54 -6.86 22.71
N MET A 205 -22.89 -6.25 21.58
CA MET A 205 -22.09 -6.26 20.36
C MET A 205 -21.57 -4.85 20.08
N THR A 206 -20.27 -4.73 19.85
CA THR A 206 -19.71 -3.47 19.35
C THR A 206 -19.90 -3.42 17.83
N THR A 207 -20.49 -2.33 17.35
CA THR A 207 -20.71 -2.07 15.92
C THR A 207 -20.08 -0.74 15.52
N HIS A 208 -19.85 -0.58 14.20
CA HIS A 208 -19.18 0.60 13.66
C HIS A 208 -20.03 1.30 12.58
N PRO A 209 -21.19 1.89 12.94
CA PRO A 209 -22.08 2.49 11.96
C PRO A 209 -21.47 3.72 11.27
N LEU A 210 -21.96 4.00 10.07
CA LEU A 210 -21.54 5.13 9.26
C LEU A 210 -22.03 6.44 9.88
N THR A 211 -21.11 7.36 10.12
CA THR A 211 -21.41 8.71 10.61
C THR A 211 -21.28 9.75 9.50
N ASP A 212 -20.20 9.68 8.71
CA ASP A 212 -20.00 10.56 7.55
C ASP A 212 -20.51 9.92 6.26
N SER A 213 -21.79 10.14 5.95
CA SER A 213 -22.38 9.72 4.68
C SER A 213 -21.77 10.45 3.47
N THR A 214 -21.20 11.64 3.67
CA THR A 214 -20.57 12.43 2.60
C THR A 214 -19.27 11.76 2.14
N ALA A 215 -18.48 11.20 3.06
CA ALA A 215 -17.30 10.40 2.69
C ALA A 215 -17.68 9.21 1.80
N LYS A 216 -18.71 8.45 2.15
CA LYS A 216 -19.19 7.32 1.33
C LYS A 216 -19.72 7.78 -0.02
N GLN A 217 -20.52 8.84 -0.05
CA GLN A 217 -21.04 9.42 -1.30
C GLN A 217 -19.92 9.92 -2.22
N ARG A 218 -18.82 10.46 -1.69
CA ARG A 218 -17.65 10.85 -2.50
C ARG A 218 -17.01 9.64 -3.18
N VAL A 219 -16.88 8.51 -2.48
CA VAL A 219 -16.36 7.26 -3.08
C VAL A 219 -17.28 6.75 -4.18
N VAL A 220 -18.60 6.70 -3.91
CA VAL A 220 -19.61 6.28 -4.89
C VAL A 220 -19.56 7.18 -6.14
N LYS A 221 -19.60 8.50 -5.94
CA LYS A 221 -19.55 9.48 -7.03
C LYS A 221 -18.25 9.37 -7.84
N LYS A 222 -17.11 9.17 -7.17
CA LYS A 222 -15.82 8.97 -7.83
C LYS A 222 -15.85 7.78 -8.78
N ILE A 223 -16.40 6.64 -8.35
CA ILE A 223 -16.54 5.44 -9.20
C ILE A 223 -17.52 5.71 -10.35
N GLN A 224 -18.72 6.20 -10.04
CA GLN A 224 -19.76 6.47 -11.04
C GLN A 224 -19.28 7.44 -12.12
N GLU A 225 -18.71 8.59 -11.76
CA GLU A 225 -18.20 9.56 -12.74
C GLU A 225 -17.11 8.93 -13.62
N SER A 226 -16.23 8.11 -13.06
CA SER A 226 -15.12 7.49 -13.79
C SER A 226 -15.58 6.50 -14.86
N VAL A 227 -16.72 5.84 -14.66
CA VAL A 227 -17.33 4.95 -15.66
C VAL A 227 -18.47 5.62 -16.46
N LEU A 228 -18.79 6.88 -16.18
CA LEU A 228 -19.84 7.65 -16.86
C LEU A 228 -19.28 8.92 -17.50
N SER A 229 -19.40 10.06 -16.83
CA SER A 229 -19.11 11.39 -17.39
C SER A 229 -17.63 11.66 -17.65
N LYS A 230 -16.73 11.02 -16.87
CA LYS A 230 -15.26 11.16 -16.98
C LYS A 230 -14.61 9.93 -17.62
N TRP A 231 -15.39 9.09 -18.28
CA TRP A 231 -14.87 7.89 -18.93
C TRP A 231 -13.80 8.21 -19.97
N VAL A 232 -12.70 7.45 -19.92
CA VAL A 232 -11.63 7.48 -20.91
C VAL A 232 -11.56 6.13 -21.62
N ASN A 233 -11.54 6.15 -22.95
CA ASN A 233 -11.48 4.92 -23.75
C ASN A 233 -10.12 4.21 -23.65
N ASP A 234 -9.09 4.91 -23.18
CA ASP A 234 -7.75 4.36 -22.97
C ASP A 234 -7.49 4.24 -21.45
N PRO A 235 -7.47 3.01 -20.90
CA PRO A 235 -7.23 2.76 -19.48
C PRO A 235 -5.89 3.31 -18.97
N THR A 236 -4.90 3.48 -19.85
CA THR A 236 -3.58 4.02 -19.46
C THR A 236 -3.67 5.51 -19.08
N ARG A 237 -4.67 6.22 -19.60
CA ARG A 237 -4.94 7.62 -19.31
C ARG A 237 -5.81 7.82 -18.07
N MET A 238 -6.39 6.75 -17.54
CA MET A 238 -7.13 6.80 -16.28
C MET A 238 -6.16 6.96 -15.11
N ASP A 239 -6.55 7.75 -14.11
CA ASP A 239 -5.83 7.83 -12.85
C ASP A 239 -5.66 6.41 -12.25
N LYS A 240 -4.44 6.06 -11.85
CA LYS A 240 -4.13 4.68 -11.43
C LYS A 240 -4.82 4.30 -10.13
N ARG A 241 -5.06 5.26 -9.24
CA ARG A 241 -5.78 5.03 -8.00
C ARG A 241 -7.25 4.73 -8.29
N VAL A 242 -7.89 5.50 -9.16
CA VAL A 242 -9.27 5.28 -9.62
C VAL A 242 -9.41 3.96 -10.37
N LEU A 243 -8.50 3.68 -11.32
CA LEU A 243 -8.49 2.43 -12.07
C LEU A 243 -8.41 1.23 -11.11
N SER A 244 -7.47 1.28 -10.16
CA SER A 244 -7.31 0.24 -9.14
C SER A 244 -8.56 0.11 -8.28
N LEU A 245 -9.18 1.22 -7.86
CA LEU A 245 -10.41 1.19 -7.08
C LEU A 245 -11.53 0.44 -7.83
N ILE A 246 -11.72 0.69 -9.12
CA ILE A 246 -12.76 0.00 -9.91
C ILE A 246 -12.48 -1.51 -9.96
N PHE A 247 -11.26 -1.92 -10.32
CA PHE A 247 -10.90 -3.35 -10.40
C PHE A 247 -10.99 -4.04 -9.04
N LEU A 248 -10.50 -3.42 -7.97
CA LEU A 248 -10.48 -4.02 -6.64
C LEU A 248 -11.88 -4.06 -6.03
N CYS A 249 -12.75 -3.08 -6.30
CA CYS A 249 -14.16 -3.15 -5.93
C CYS A 249 -14.89 -4.27 -6.68
N HIS A 250 -14.57 -4.50 -7.96
CA HIS A 250 -15.13 -5.62 -8.71
C HIS A 250 -14.64 -6.97 -8.15
N ALA A 251 -13.32 -7.12 -7.96
CA ALA A 251 -12.72 -8.33 -7.39
C ALA A 251 -13.20 -8.62 -5.96
N SER A 252 -13.57 -7.58 -5.21
CA SER A 252 -14.11 -7.69 -3.86
C SER A 252 -15.62 -7.93 -3.81
N ASP A 253 -16.31 -7.98 -4.95
CA ASP A 253 -17.77 -8.14 -5.05
C ASP A 253 -18.55 -7.01 -4.32
N VAL A 254 -18.07 -5.77 -4.41
CA VAL A 254 -18.71 -4.59 -3.79
C VAL A 254 -18.99 -3.46 -4.79
N LEU A 255 -18.60 -3.63 -6.06
CA LEU A 255 -18.76 -2.59 -7.07
C LEU A 255 -20.23 -2.25 -7.34
N GLU A 256 -21.13 -3.23 -7.39
CA GLU A 256 -22.55 -3.00 -7.66
C GLU A 256 -23.23 -2.11 -6.62
N ASN A 257 -22.73 -2.10 -5.37
CA ASN A 257 -23.23 -1.20 -4.33
C ASN A 257 -23.07 0.27 -4.74
N ALA A 258 -22.02 0.61 -5.50
CA ALA A 258 -21.80 1.94 -6.03
C ALA A 258 -22.75 2.29 -7.19
N PHE A 259 -23.40 1.31 -7.82
CA PHE A 259 -24.31 1.52 -8.94
C PHE A 259 -25.79 1.47 -8.54
N SER A 260 -26.09 1.11 -7.29
CA SER A 260 -27.46 0.99 -6.77
C SER A 260 -28.35 2.23 -6.91
N THR A 261 -27.76 3.42 -7.07
CA THR A 261 -28.48 4.70 -7.21
C THR A 261 -28.52 5.23 -8.65
N LEU A 262 -27.98 4.50 -9.62
CA LEU A 262 -27.98 4.91 -11.02
C LEU A 262 -29.37 4.69 -11.65
N SER A 263 -29.63 5.43 -12.75
CA SER A 263 -30.75 5.12 -13.63
C SER A 263 -30.47 3.81 -14.39
N ASP A 264 -31.50 3.14 -14.91
CA ASP A 264 -31.32 1.89 -15.68
C ASP A 264 -30.38 2.10 -16.89
N GLU A 265 -30.50 3.24 -17.58
CA GLU A 265 -29.64 3.60 -18.72
C GLU A 265 -28.17 3.81 -18.30
N ASP A 266 -27.94 4.56 -17.22
CA ASP A 266 -26.59 4.78 -16.70
C ASP A 266 -25.98 3.48 -16.15
N TYR A 267 -26.79 2.63 -15.52
CA TYR A 267 -26.36 1.34 -15.01
C TYR A 267 -25.87 0.43 -16.14
N GLU A 268 -26.66 0.29 -17.22
CA GLU A 268 -26.27 -0.50 -18.39
C GLU A 268 -24.97 0.02 -19.02
N LEU A 269 -24.84 1.34 -19.16
CA LEU A 269 -23.62 1.96 -19.70
C LEU A 269 -22.40 1.74 -18.79
N ALA A 270 -22.56 1.93 -17.48
CA ALA A 270 -21.51 1.70 -16.49
C ALA A 270 -21.04 0.25 -16.51
N MET A 271 -21.97 -0.72 -16.49
CA MET A 271 -21.65 -2.14 -16.53
C MET A 271 -20.98 -2.55 -17.84
N LYS A 272 -21.40 -1.97 -18.97
CA LYS A 272 -20.71 -2.17 -20.26
C LYS A 272 -19.25 -1.71 -20.18
N ARG A 273 -18.98 -0.53 -19.64
CA ARG A 273 -17.62 0.03 -19.53
C ARG A 273 -16.76 -0.72 -18.51
N VAL A 274 -17.34 -1.16 -17.40
CA VAL A 274 -16.66 -2.07 -16.47
C VAL A 274 -16.28 -3.36 -17.19
N LYS A 275 -17.20 -3.95 -17.97
CA LYS A 275 -16.89 -5.13 -18.79
C LYS A 275 -15.78 -4.86 -19.81
N ASP A 276 -15.75 -3.69 -20.43
CA ASP A 276 -14.66 -3.29 -21.32
C ASP A 276 -13.31 -3.25 -20.57
N LEU A 277 -13.28 -2.72 -19.33
CA LEU A 277 -12.09 -2.76 -18.47
C LEU A 277 -11.69 -4.21 -18.12
N LEU A 278 -12.63 -5.09 -17.80
CA LEU A 278 -12.31 -6.47 -17.42
C LEU A 278 -11.74 -7.30 -18.59
N ASN A 279 -11.94 -6.87 -19.83
CA ASN A 279 -11.45 -7.55 -21.04
C ASN A 279 -10.10 -7.00 -21.56
N ILE A 280 -9.47 -6.08 -20.83
CA ILE A 280 -8.15 -5.54 -21.24
C ILE A 280 -7.04 -6.58 -21.05
N GLU A 281 -5.91 -6.37 -21.73
CA GLU A 281 -4.70 -7.16 -21.56
C GLU A 281 -3.69 -6.39 -20.70
N PRO A 282 -3.56 -6.67 -19.38
CA PRO A 282 -2.71 -5.88 -18.49
C PRO A 282 -1.24 -5.85 -18.90
N ASP A 283 -0.74 -6.96 -19.45
CA ASP A 283 0.63 -7.05 -19.98
C ASP A 283 0.87 -6.03 -21.11
N ALA A 284 -0.10 -5.83 -22.01
CA ALA A 284 0.00 -4.87 -23.10
C ALA A 284 -0.14 -3.42 -22.61
N GLU A 285 -1.07 -3.16 -21.69
CA GLU A 285 -1.29 -1.81 -21.14
C GLU A 285 -0.12 -1.33 -20.27
N SER A 286 0.52 -2.24 -19.53
CA SER A 286 1.68 -1.90 -18.69
C SER A 286 2.88 -1.36 -19.49
N LEU A 287 3.02 -1.75 -20.77
CA LEU A 287 4.12 -1.29 -21.63
C LEU A 287 3.94 0.15 -22.10
N LYS A 288 2.71 0.66 -22.10
CA LYS A 288 2.37 2.01 -22.54
C LYS A 288 2.49 3.03 -21.40
N ASP A 289 2.50 2.55 -20.15
CA ASP A 289 2.34 3.37 -18.95
C ASP A 289 3.60 3.35 -18.07
N THR A 290 4.36 4.44 -18.12
CA THR A 290 5.62 4.60 -17.38
C THR A 290 5.47 5.34 -16.06
N SER A 291 4.23 5.59 -15.61
CA SER A 291 3.97 6.29 -14.35
C SER A 291 4.46 5.49 -13.13
N LEU A 292 4.77 6.19 -12.04
CA LEU A 292 5.27 5.54 -10.82
C LEU A 292 4.24 4.53 -10.28
N GLY A 293 4.69 3.29 -10.06
CA GLY A 293 3.84 2.23 -9.52
C GLY A 293 2.84 1.63 -10.51
N SER A 294 2.79 2.09 -11.77
CA SER A 294 1.89 1.57 -12.80
C SER A 294 2.06 0.07 -13.02
N GLU A 295 3.28 -0.42 -13.12
CA GLU A 295 3.56 -1.85 -13.34
C GLU A 295 3.02 -2.72 -12.21
N VAL A 296 3.04 -2.22 -10.96
CA VAL A 296 2.49 -2.93 -9.80
C VAL A 296 0.97 -2.96 -9.88
N VAL A 297 0.34 -1.82 -10.22
CA VAL A 297 -1.11 -1.74 -10.46
C VAL A 297 -1.55 -2.75 -11.51
N TRP A 298 -0.90 -2.75 -12.67
CA TRP A 298 -1.19 -3.68 -13.75
C TRP A 298 -0.96 -5.14 -13.37
N ALA A 299 0.08 -5.42 -12.57
CA ALA A 299 0.33 -6.78 -12.08
C ALA A 299 -0.74 -7.27 -11.10
N VAL A 300 -1.26 -6.39 -10.22
CA VAL A 300 -2.40 -6.72 -9.34
C VAL A 300 -3.67 -6.94 -10.16
N ILE A 301 -3.97 -6.07 -11.13
CA ILE A 301 -5.10 -6.27 -12.04
C ILE A 301 -4.97 -7.61 -12.77
N SER A 302 -3.79 -7.93 -13.28
CA SER A 302 -3.51 -9.22 -13.95
C SER A 302 -3.72 -10.43 -13.04
N ALA A 303 -3.48 -10.30 -11.73
CA ALA A 303 -3.69 -11.36 -10.77
C ALA A 303 -5.18 -11.64 -10.48
N PHE A 304 -6.06 -10.64 -10.63
CA PHE A 304 -7.51 -10.79 -10.42
C PHE A 304 -8.29 -11.10 -11.71
N LEU A 305 -7.71 -10.84 -12.89
CA LEU A 305 -8.35 -11.16 -14.18
C LEU A 305 -8.08 -12.59 -14.67
N LYS A 306 -7.15 -13.31 -14.05
CA LYS A 306 -6.81 -14.70 -14.39
C LYS A 306 -7.48 -15.68 -13.44
#